data_AF-A0A378F5A1-F1
#
_entry.id   AF-A0A378F5A1-F1
#
_cell.length_a   1.000
_cell.length_b   1.000
_cell.length_c   1.000
_cell.angle_alpha   90.00
_cell.angle_beta   90.00
_cell.angle_gamma   90.00
#
_symmetry.space_group_name_H-M   'P 1'
#
loop_
_entity.id
_entity.type
_entity.pdbx_description
1 polymer ?
#
loop_
_entity_poly.entity_id
_entity_poly.type
_entity_poly.pdbx_seq_one_letter_code
_entity_poly.pdbx_strand_id
1 'polypeptide(L)'
;MIRHPRFLQRAADLTPALQRLRQTPQAIVEAVAEPGALNGWRGNTVRTPERFISNRSTSATASLLILAAILLATCSSAAAASAARPMPGHLHFTFGETLSEVCEPFSEYQDG
;
A
#
# COMPACT_ATOMS: atom_id res chain seq x y z
N MET A 1 -9.46 -3.70 -37.66
CA MET A 1 -10.29 -3.17 -36.55
C MET A 1 -10.93 -1.86 -37.03
N ILE A 2 -12.25 -1.68 -36.89
CA ILE A 2 -12.97 -0.48 -37.36
C ILE A 2 -13.31 0.39 -36.14
N ARG A 3 -13.01 1.68 -36.19
CA ARG A 3 -13.39 2.65 -35.15
C ARG A 3 -14.69 3.35 -35.55
N HIS A 4 -15.61 3.52 -34.60
CA HIS A 4 -16.86 4.24 -34.79
C HIS A 4 -16.82 5.57 -34.02
N PRO A 5 -16.54 6.71 -34.70
CA PRO A 5 -16.27 8.00 -34.03
C PRO A 5 -17.41 8.46 -33.12
N ARG A 6 -18.67 8.20 -33.51
CA ARG A 6 -19.86 8.58 -32.73
C ARG A 6 -19.90 7.90 -31.35
N PHE A 7 -19.48 6.65 -31.25
CA PHE A 7 -19.46 5.93 -29.98
C PHE A 7 -18.32 6.41 -29.07
N LEU A 8 -17.17 6.73 -29.64
CA LEU A 8 -16.04 7.28 -28.88
C LEU A 8 -16.36 8.67 -28.31
N GLN A 9 -17.01 9.52 -29.11
CA GLN A 9 -17.42 10.85 -28.65
C GLN A 9 -18.46 10.74 -27.53
N ARG A 10 -19.47 9.88 -27.69
CA ARG A 10 -20.46 9.65 -26.64
C ARG A 10 -19.85 9.08 -25.36
N ALA A 11 -18.85 8.20 -25.45
CA ALA A 11 -18.13 7.68 -24.29
C ALA A 11 -17.32 8.78 -23.58
N ALA A 12 -16.65 9.65 -24.34
CA ALA A 12 -15.90 10.78 -23.78
C ALA A 12 -16.82 11.72 -22.99
N ASP A 13 -17.98 12.07 -23.56
CA ASP A 13 -18.99 12.95 -22.92
C ASP A 13 -19.55 12.35 -21.61
N LEU A 14 -19.47 11.03 -21.44
CA LEU A 14 -19.95 10.31 -20.26
C LEU A 14 -18.85 9.98 -19.26
N THR A 15 -17.62 10.48 -19.45
CA THR A 15 -16.52 10.24 -18.53
C THR A 15 -16.83 10.89 -17.18
N PRO A 16 -16.96 10.11 -16.08
CA PRO A 16 -17.27 10.69 -14.79
C PRO A 16 -16.06 11.42 -14.21
N ALA A 17 -16.32 12.49 -13.45
CA ALA A 17 -15.28 13.09 -12.62
C ALA A 17 -14.95 12.16 -11.45
N LEU A 18 -13.66 11.85 -11.26
CA LEU A 18 -13.20 11.09 -10.12
C LEU A 18 -13.10 12.00 -8.89
N GLN A 19 -13.75 11.60 -7.81
CA GLN A 19 -13.55 12.24 -6.51
C GLN A 19 -12.25 11.73 -5.87
N ARG A 20 -11.47 12.66 -5.30
CA ARG A 20 -10.24 12.34 -4.58
C ARG A 20 -10.42 12.68 -3.11
N LEU A 21 -10.43 11.65 -2.27
CA LEU A 21 -10.42 11.79 -0.82
C LEU A 21 -9.04 11.40 -0.29
N ARG A 22 -8.48 12.21 0.60
CA ARG A 22 -7.29 11.82 1.35
C ARG A 22 -7.71 11.02 2.57
N GLN A 23 -7.17 9.82 2.72
CA GLN A 23 -7.32 9.01 3.92
C GLN A 23 -5.96 8.86 4.60
N THR A 24 -5.97 8.96 5.92
CA THR A 24 -4.78 8.72 6.74
C THR A 24 -4.77 7.27 7.21
N PRO A 25 -3.59 6.62 7.26
CA PRO A 25 -3.45 5.33 7.93
C PRO A 25 -4.01 5.39 9.35
N GLN A 26 -4.58 4.29 9.85
CA GLN A 26 -5.14 4.24 11.21
C GLN A 26 -4.21 3.54 12.21
N ALA A 27 -3.44 2.56 11.75
CA ALA A 27 -2.59 1.74 12.61
C ALA A 27 -1.36 1.25 11.87
N ILE A 28 -0.30 0.97 12.63
CA ILE A 28 0.83 0.16 12.20
C ILE A 28 0.63 -1.23 12.79
N VAL A 29 0.59 -2.23 11.93
CA VAL A 29 0.37 -3.62 12.33
C VAL A 29 1.56 -4.50 11.97
N GLU A 30 1.76 -5.54 12.76
CA GLU A 30 2.69 -6.63 12.50
C GLU A 30 1.89 -7.87 12.08
N ALA A 31 2.32 -8.51 11.00
CA ALA A 31 1.66 -9.70 10.49
C ALA A 31 2.22 -10.96 11.17
N VAL A 32 1.32 -11.81 11.64
CA VAL A 32 1.64 -13.07 12.32
C VAL A 32 0.93 -14.20 11.60
N ALA A 33 1.66 -15.27 11.29
CA ALA A 33 1.09 -16.47 10.73
C ALA A 33 0.15 -17.14 11.76
N GLU A 34 -1.11 -17.30 11.38
CA GLU A 34 -2.16 -17.89 12.21
C GLU A 34 -3.10 -18.73 11.32
N PRO A 35 -3.06 -20.07 11.43
CA PRO A 35 -3.83 -20.96 10.56
C PRO A 35 -5.36 -20.76 10.57
N GLY A 36 -5.90 -20.13 11.62
CA GLY A 36 -7.33 -19.82 11.73
C GLY A 36 -7.72 -18.42 11.24
N ALA A 37 -6.75 -17.60 10.84
CA ALA A 37 -6.99 -16.24 10.35
C ALA A 37 -7.25 -16.22 8.84
N LEU A 38 -7.74 -15.07 8.33
CA LEU A 38 -7.97 -14.87 6.91
C LEU A 38 -6.65 -15.07 6.14
N ASN A 39 -6.65 -16.00 5.17
CA ASN A 39 -5.48 -16.39 4.39
C ASN A 39 -4.26 -16.80 5.26
N GLY A 40 -4.48 -17.28 6.48
CA GLY A 40 -3.39 -17.71 7.36
C GLY A 40 -2.61 -16.58 8.04
N TRP A 41 -3.06 -15.32 7.94
CA TRP A 41 -2.36 -14.17 8.52
C TRP A 41 -3.26 -13.31 9.40
N ARG A 42 -2.77 -12.94 10.59
CA ARG A 42 -3.41 -11.95 11.48
C ARG A 42 -2.52 -10.72 11.63
N GLY A 43 -3.13 -9.54 11.53
CA GLY A 43 -2.47 -8.27 11.83
C GLY A 43 -2.65 -7.91 13.30
N ASN A 44 -1.54 -7.78 14.04
CA ASN A 44 -1.54 -7.29 15.41
C ASN A 44 -1.13 -5.81 15.44
N THR A 45 -1.97 -4.95 16.00
CA THR A 45 -1.65 -3.51 16.12
C THR A 45 -0.49 -3.28 17.07
N VAL A 46 0.59 -2.69 16.57
CA VAL A 46 1.81 -2.42 17.35
C VAL A 46 1.85 -0.98 17.85
N ARG A 47 1.44 -0.01 17.02
CA ARG A 47 1.46 1.42 17.37
C ARG A 47 0.60 2.26 16.44
N THR A 48 0.39 3.53 16.81
CA THR A 48 -0.28 4.52 15.95
C THR A 48 0.70 5.10 14.92
N PRO A 49 0.21 5.59 13.77
CA PRO A 49 1.04 6.23 12.75
C PRO A 49 1.84 7.44 13.26
N GLU A 50 1.26 8.25 14.17
CA GLU A 50 1.92 9.43 14.72
C GLU A 50 3.17 9.03 15.50
N ARG A 51 3.05 7.99 16.34
CA ARG A 51 4.20 7.45 17.09
C ARG A 51 5.26 6.88 16.17
N PHE A 52 4.88 6.28 15.03
CA PHE A 52 5.82 5.79 14.04
C PHE A 52 6.60 6.95 13.39
N ILE A 53 5.91 8.01 12.99
CA ILE A 53 6.52 9.19 12.36
C ILE A 53 7.46 9.91 13.33
N SER A 54 7.07 10.06 14.60
CA SER A 54 7.89 10.71 15.63
C SER A 54 9.11 9.87 16.02
N ASN A 55 9.01 8.54 15.97
CA ASN A 55 10.10 7.65 16.30
C ASN A 55 10.94 7.34 15.05
N ARG A 56 11.89 8.22 14.72
CA ARG A 56 12.88 8.02 13.64
C ARG A 56 13.84 6.86 13.95
N SER A 57 13.32 5.64 14.09
CA SER A 57 14.14 4.47 14.37
C SER A 57 14.96 4.13 13.12
N THR A 58 16.27 4.25 13.27
CA THR A 58 17.34 4.00 12.30
C THR A 58 17.63 2.51 12.05
N SER A 59 16.67 1.62 12.30
CA SER A 59 16.84 0.18 12.07
C SER A 59 16.18 -0.25 10.76
N ALA A 60 16.95 -0.93 9.92
CA ALA A 60 16.73 -1.19 8.49
C ALA A 60 15.59 -2.17 8.15
N THR A 61 14.69 -2.47 9.07
CA THR A 61 13.62 -3.47 8.87
C THR A 61 12.36 -3.01 9.60
N ALA A 62 11.79 -1.90 9.15
CA ALA A 62 10.45 -1.48 9.55
C ALA A 62 9.47 -1.85 8.44
N SER A 63 8.86 -3.03 8.53
CA SER A 63 7.71 -3.39 7.69
C SER A 63 6.52 -2.56 8.16
N LEU A 64 6.15 -1.55 7.37
CA LEU A 64 5.01 -0.69 7.64
C LEU A 64 3.81 -1.24 6.88
N LEU A 65 2.85 -1.82 7.59
CA LEU A 65 1.60 -2.26 6.99
C LEU A 65 0.52 -1.21 7.27
N ILE A 66 0.16 -0.47 6.22
CA ILE A 66 -0.94 0.49 6.22
C ILE A 66 -2.19 -0.28 5.84
N LEU A 67 -3.05 -0.59 6.81
CA LEU A 67 -4.38 -1.10 6.51
C LEU A 67 -5.25 0.08 6.07
N ALA A 68 -5.24 0.37 4.77
CA ALA A 68 -6.16 1.30 4.17
C ALA A 68 -7.25 0.47 3.47
N ALA A 69 -8.51 0.74 3.80
CA ALA A 69 -9.65 0.25 3.05
C ALA A 69 -9.36 0.33 1.55
N ILE A 70 -9.71 -0.72 0.80
CA ILE A 70 -9.52 -0.88 -0.66
C ILE A 70 -9.48 0.48 -1.36
N LEU A 71 -8.27 1.01 -1.58
CA LEU A 71 -8.02 2.38 -2.01
C LEU A 71 -7.20 2.31 -3.29
N LEU A 72 -7.81 2.71 -4.40
CA LEU A 72 -7.06 3.14 -5.57
C LEU A 72 -6.40 4.48 -5.21
N ALA A 73 -5.14 4.44 -4.76
CA ALA A 73 -4.47 5.63 -4.22
C ALA A 73 -3.06 5.83 -4.79
N THR A 74 -2.70 7.10 -4.96
CA THR A 74 -1.30 7.53 -5.08
C THR A 74 -0.71 7.63 -3.67
N CYS A 75 0.32 6.83 -3.37
CA CYS A 75 1.05 6.96 -2.11
C CYS A 75 2.02 8.15 -2.18
N SER A 76 2.12 8.95 -1.12
CA SER A 76 3.12 10.01 -0.99
C SER A 76 3.83 9.86 0.35
N SER A 77 5.10 9.45 0.32
CA SER A 77 5.94 9.32 1.50
C SER A 77 6.95 10.47 1.58
N ALA A 78 7.06 11.10 2.74
CA ALA A 78 8.13 12.07 3.02
C ALA A 78 9.09 11.48 4.07
N ALA A 79 10.30 11.09 3.65
CA ALA A 79 11.35 10.64 4.56
C ALA A 79 12.33 11.81 4.81
N ALA A 80 12.50 12.22 6.06
CA ALA A 80 13.46 13.26 6.42
C ALA A 80 14.80 12.62 6.81
N ALA A 81 15.89 12.98 6.12
CA ALA A 81 17.24 12.56 6.47
C ALA A 81 17.60 13.04 7.89
N SER A 82 18.15 12.15 8.72
CA SER A 82 18.64 12.49 10.07
C SER A 82 20.15 12.26 10.24
N ALA A 83 20.89 11.94 9.18
CA ALA A 83 22.30 11.60 9.24
C ALA A 83 23.21 12.75 8.79
N ALA A 84 24.33 12.93 9.51
CA ALA A 84 25.39 13.91 9.23
C ALA A 84 26.12 13.69 7.88
N ARG A 85 25.81 12.60 7.16
CA ARG A 85 26.18 12.36 5.76
C ARG A 85 24.99 11.70 5.06
N PRO A 86 24.37 12.35 4.06
CA PRO A 86 23.23 11.75 3.36
C PRO A 86 23.72 10.58 2.50
N MET A 87 23.23 9.38 2.81
CA MET A 87 23.30 8.22 1.92
C MET A 87 21.91 7.96 1.34
N PRO A 88 21.80 7.51 0.07
CA PRO A 88 20.52 7.11 -0.50
C PRO A 88 19.87 6.00 0.32
N GLY A 89 18.63 6.21 0.77
CA GLY A 89 17.81 5.16 1.35
C GLY A 89 17.12 4.39 0.23
N HIS A 90 17.36 3.08 0.15
CA HIS A 90 16.60 2.20 -0.73
C HIS A 90 15.31 1.78 -0.02
N LEU A 91 14.16 2.23 -0.52
CA LEU A 91 12.84 1.88 0.00
C LEU A 91 12.15 0.92 -0.97
N HIS A 92 11.56 -0.15 -0.43
CA HIS A 92 10.72 -1.07 -1.17
C HIS A 92 9.28 -0.96 -0.66
N PHE A 93 8.32 -0.83 -1.56
CA PHE A 93 6.90 -0.72 -1.23
C PHE A 93 6.16 -1.91 -1.83
N THR A 94 5.45 -2.64 -0.98
CA THR A 94 4.53 -3.72 -1.37
C THR A 94 3.11 -3.30 -1.04
N PHE A 95 2.18 -3.52 -1.96
CA PHE A 95 0.76 -3.21 -1.80
C PHE A 95 -0.05 -4.48 -2.01
N GLY A 96 -1.03 -4.70 -1.15
CA GLY A 96 -1.96 -5.82 -1.26
C GLY A 96 -3.31 -5.43 -0.66
N GLU A 97 -4.36 -6.06 -1.18
CA GLU A 97 -5.71 -5.93 -0.63
C GLU A 97 -5.82 -6.68 0.70
N THR A 98 -5.16 -7.84 0.79
CA THR A 98 -5.11 -8.69 1.98
C THR A 98 -3.72 -8.72 2.63
N LEU A 99 -3.65 -9.14 3.90
CA LEU A 99 -2.38 -9.30 4.61
C LEU A 99 -1.46 -10.34 3.95
N SER A 100 -2.02 -11.42 3.39
CA SER A 100 -1.24 -12.46 2.72
C SER A 100 -0.47 -11.91 1.52
N GLU A 101 -1.04 -11.00 0.73
CA GLU A 101 -0.40 -10.43 -0.47
C GLU A 101 0.86 -9.61 -0.18
N VAL A 102 0.99 -9.10 1.05
CA VAL A 102 2.16 -8.33 1.50
C VAL A 102 3.12 -9.15 2.36
N CYS A 103 2.70 -10.33 2.80
CA CYS A 103 3.50 -11.25 3.61
C CYS A 103 4.10 -12.41 2.81
N GLU A 104 3.41 -12.85 1.77
CA GLU A 104 3.85 -13.93 0.91
C GLU A 104 4.62 -13.39 -0.29
N PRO A 105 5.69 -14.07 -0.71
CA PRO A 105 6.35 -13.75 -1.97
C PRO A 105 5.36 -14.00 -3.11
N PHE A 106 5.44 -13.18 -4.16
CA PHE A 106 4.63 -13.37 -5.36
C PHE A 106 4.83 -14.79 -5.90
N SER A 107 3.76 -15.58 -5.94
CA SER A 107 3.74 -16.85 -6.65
C SER A 107 3.23 -16.60 -8.06
N GLU A 108 3.99 -17.03 -9.07
CA GLU A 108 3.49 -17.05 -10.45
C GLU A 108 2.22 -17.91 -10.54
N TYR A 109 1.27 -17.48 -11.36
CA TYR A 109 0.15 -18.34 -11.74
C TYR A 109 0.73 -19.58 -12.44
N GLN A 110 0.50 -20.76 -11.87
CA GLN A 110 0.80 -21.99 -12.58
C GLN A 110 -0.23 -22.13 -13.70
N ASP A 111 0.23 -22.00 -14.95
CA ASP A 111 -0.58 -22.28 -16.14
C ASP A 111 -1.16 -23.69 -16.02
N GLY A 112 -2.49 -23.79 -15.90
CA GLY A 112 -3.26 -25.03 -15.91
C GLY A 112 -3.86 -25.30 -17.27
#